data_AF-A0AAN1UR60-F1
#
_entry.id   AF-A0AAN1UR60-F1
#
_cell.length_a   1.000
_cell.length_b   1.000
_cell.length_c   1.000
_cell.angle_alpha   90.00
_cell.angle_beta   90.00
_cell.angle_gamma   90.00
#
_symmetry.space_group_name_H-M   'P 1'
#
loop_
_entity.id
_entity.type
_entity.pdbx_description
1 polymer ?
#
loop_
_entity_poly.entity_id
_entity_poly.type
_entity_poly.pdbx_seq_one_letter_code
_entity_poly.pdbx_strand_id
1 'polypeptide(L)' 'MNNLQVIRTPDLLKQLCISRITLWRWCREGKFPQPLKANSKAFGFRVKDVEAWMDGQKK' A
#
# COMPACT_ATOMS: atom_id res chain seq x y z
N MET A 1 -11.38 -19.26 -1.23
CA MET A 1 -12.05 -18.00 -0.82
C MET A 1 -11.18 -16.82 -1.25
N ASN A 2 -11.59 -16.04 -2.25
CA ASN A 2 -10.83 -14.86 -2.68
C ASN A 2 -11.29 -13.63 -1.88
N ASN A 3 -10.73 -13.47 -0.69
CA ASN A 3 -10.89 -12.26 0.11
C ASN A 3 -10.03 -11.14 -0.49
N LEU A 4 -10.57 -10.40 -1.47
CA LEU A 4 -9.98 -9.17 -1.98
C LEU A 4 -10.12 -8.06 -0.92
N GLN A 5 -9.30 -8.13 0.13
CA GLN A 5 -9.18 -7.09 1.13
C GLN A 5 -8.35 -5.95 0.57
N VAL A 6 -8.95 -4.76 0.49
CA VAL A 6 -8.31 -3.53 0.03
C VAL A 6 -8.24 -2.56 1.19
N ILE A 7 -7.03 -2.11 1.51
CA ILE A 7 -6.80 -1.08 2.50
C ILE A 7 -6.80 0.29 1.82
N ARG A 8 -7.58 1.23 2.35
CA ARG A 8 -7.60 2.61 1.83
C ARG A 8 -6.30 3.30 2.16
N THR A 9 -5.82 4.16 1.26
CA THR A 9 -4.61 4.97 1.47
C THR A 9 -4.55 5.68 2.84
N PRO A 10 -5.60 6.40 3.31
CA PRO A 10 -5.57 7.04 4.63
C PRO A 10 -5.43 6.05 5.81
N ASP A 11 -6.01 4.86 5.68
CA ASP A 11 -5.91 3.83 6.72
C ASP A 11 -4.51 3.23 6.76
N LEU A 12 -3.97 2.91 5.58
CA LEU A 12 -2.60 2.42 5.42
C LEU A 12 -1.56 3.37 6.02
N LEU A 13 -1.72 4.69 5.81
CA LEU A 13 -0.81 5.69 6.38
C LEU A 13 -0.85 5.70 7.92
N LYS A 14 -2.03 5.49 8.50
CA LYS A 14 -2.19 5.37 9.96
C LYS A 14 -1.55 4.09 10.49
N GLN A 15 -1.75 2.96 9.81
CA GLN A 15 -1.16 1.68 10.22
C GLN A 15 0.37 1.68 10.15
N LEU A 16 0.93 2.26 9.09
CA LEU A 16 2.37 2.34 8.89
C LEU A 16 3.01 3.53 9.63
N CYS A 17 2.23 4.42 10.23
CA CYS A 17 2.70 5.68 10.84
C CYS A 17 3.62 6.50 9.91
N ILE A 18 3.30 6.55 8.62
CA ILE A 18 4.09 7.31 7.63
C ILE A 18 3.28 8.44 6.99
N SER A 19 4.00 9.43 6.48
CA SER A 19 3.42 10.48 5.66
C SER A 19 3.08 10.00 4.24
N ARG A 20 2.07 10.63 3.61
CA ARG A 20 1.72 10.42 2.19
C ARG A 20 2.93 10.49 1.27
N ILE A 21 3.82 11.45 1.51
CA ILE A 21 5.02 11.68 0.70
C ILE A 21 5.95 10.47 0.75
N THR A 22 6.14 9.88 1.93
CA THR A 22 6.95 8.67 2.12
C THR A 22 6.38 7.49 1.34
N LEU A 23 5.06 7.28 1.44
CA LEU A 23 4.37 6.23 0.68
C LEU A 23 4.55 6.41 -0.84
N TRP A 24 4.37 7.63 -1.35
CA TRP A 24 4.57 7.93 -2.77
C TRP A 24 6.02 7.77 -3.21
N ARG A 25 6.99 8.13 -2.36
CA ARG A 25 8.43 7.88 -2.61
C ARG A 25 8.69 6.38 -2.77
N TRP A 26 8.21 5.55 -1.85
CA TRP A 26 8.41 4.11 -1.96
C TRP A 26 7.72 3.49 -3.17
N CYS A 27 6.53 3.97 -3.53
CA CYS A 27 5.86 3.56 -4.76
C CYS A 27 6.69 3.95 -6.01
N ARG A 28 7.34 5.12 -5.99
CA ARG A 28 8.19 5.59 -7.11
C ARG A 28 9.51 4.83 -7.18
N GLU A 29 10.10 4.49 -6.03
CA GLU A 29 11.31 3.68 -5.93
C GLU A 29 11.07 2.19 -6.23
N GLY A 30 9.82 1.77 -6.43
CA GLY A 30 9.46 0.36 -6.62
C GLY A 30 9.61 -0.49 -5.35
N LYS A 31 9.80 0.18 -4.20
CA LYS A 31 9.93 -0.48 -2.89
C LYS A 31 8.58 -0.91 -2.33
N PHE A 32 7.49 -0.19 -2.64
CA PHE A 32 6.15 -0.49 -2.12
C PHE A 32 5.20 -0.86 -3.27
N PRO A 33 4.20 -1.73 -3.05
CA PRO A 33 3.24 -2.10 -4.09
C PRO A 33 2.52 -0.88 -4.68
N GLN A 34 2.12 -0.97 -5.95
CA GLN A 34 1.42 0.13 -6.61
C GLN A 34 0.00 0.32 -6.03
N PRO A 35 -0.44 1.58 -5.89
CA PRO A 35 -1.81 1.86 -5.46
C PRO A 35 -2.81 1.39 -6.52
N LEU A 36 -3.89 0.79 -6.04
CA LEU A 36 -5.11 0.56 -6.80
C LEU A 36 -5.73 1.90 -7.17
N LYS A 37 -5.84 2.14 -8.48
CA LYS A 37 -6.47 3.33 -9.06
C LYS A 37 -7.93 3.03 -9.37
N ALA A 38 -8.83 3.89 -8.91
CA ALA A 38 -10.23 3.91 -9.30
C ALA A 38 -10.58 5.31 -9.81
N ASN A 39 -11.20 5.42 -10.99
CA ASN A 39 -11.57 6.71 -11.61
C ASN A 39 -10.44 7.76 -11.55
N SER A 40 -9.26 7.41 -12.07
CA SER A 40 -8.07 8.27 -12.13
C SER A 40 -7.47 8.70 -10.77
N LYS A 41 -8.01 8.22 -9.64
CA LYS A 41 -7.47 8.51 -8.29
C LYS A 41 -7.02 7.23 -7.60
N ALA A 42 -5.84 7.27 -6.97
CA ALA A 42 -5.38 6.19 -6.11
C ALA A 42 -6.30 6.07 -4.89
N PHE A 43 -7.00 4.94 -4.74
CA PHE A 43 -7.98 4.72 -3.68
C PHE A 43 -7.42 3.86 -2.53
N GLY A 44 -6.51 2.93 -2.82
CA GLY A 44 -5.98 2.03 -1.80
C GLY A 44 -4.96 1.05 -2.33
N PHE A 45 -4.66 0.04 -1.53
CA PHE A 45 -3.69 -1.02 -1.82
C PHE A 45 -4.32 -2.37 -1.49
N ARG A 46 -3.87 -3.42 -2.18
CA ARG A 46 -4.28 -4.79 -1.81
C ARG A 46 -3.58 -5.16 -0.51
N VAL A 47 -4.34 -5.62 0.47
CA VAL A 47 -3.79 -6.02 1.78
C VAL A 47 -2.73 -7.11 1.59
N LYS A 48 -3.00 -8.09 0.73
CA LYS A 48 -2.07 -9.18 0.43
C LYS A 48 -0.69 -8.70 -0.06
N ASP A 49 -0.66 -7.70 -0.94
CA ASP A 49 0.58 -7.12 -1.46
C ASP A 49 1.32 -6.33 -0.37
N VAL A 50 0.59 -5.62 0.49
CA VAL A 50 1.17 -4.89 1.63
C VAL A 50 1.74 -5.84 2.68
N GLU A 51 1.04 -6.93 2.98
CA GLU A 51 1.51 -7.99 3.89
C GLU A 51 2.77 -8.66 3.36
N ALA A 52 2.78 -9.04 2.08
CA ALA A 52 3.96 -9.61 1.42
C ALA A 52 5.15 -8.63 1.43
N TRP A 53 4.89 -7.34 1.26
CA TRP A 53 5.91 -6.31 1.39
C TRP A 53 6.47 -6.22 2.82
N MET A 54 5.59 -6.25 3.83
CA MET A 54 5.98 -6.22 5.24
C MET A 54 6.85 -7.43 5.62
N ASP A 55 6.49 -8.61 5.12
CA ASP A 55 7.25 -9.85 5.33
C ASP A 55 8.64 -9.76 4.67
N GLY A 56 8.71 -9.25 3.44
CA GLY A 56 9.97 -9.06 2.71
C GLY A 56 10.92 -8.03 3.35
N GLN A 57 10.42 -7.10 4.17
CA GLN A 57 11.26 -6.16 4.94
C GLN A 57 11.91 -6.79 6.18
N LYS A 58 11.48 -7.99 6.59
CA LYS A 58 11.89 -8.62 7.86
C LYS A 58 13.19 -9.43 7.77
N LYS A 59 14.05 -9.14 6.78
CA LYS A 59 15.29 -9.88 6.53
C LYS A 59 16.50 -9.23 7.19
#